data_AF-A0A961MKU0-F1
#
_entry.id   AF-A0A961MKU0-F1
#
_cell.length_a   1.000
_cell.length_b   1.000
_cell.length_c   1.000
_cell.angle_alpha   90.00
_cell.angle_beta   90.00
_cell.angle_gamma   90.00
#
_symmetry.space_group_name_H-M   'P 1'
#
loop_
_entity.id
_entity.type
_entity.pdbx_description
1 polymer ?
#
loop_
_entity_poly.entity_id
_entity_poly.type
_entity_poly.pdbx_seq_one_letter_code
_entity_poly.pdbx_strand_id
1 'polypeptide(L)'
;RGHESFREYIEGTNDGVPKTPDWAAAICGVPADDIRKLAEMYATTKPAALKASWAPGRNAYGEQYNRMAAALQAMTGNIGILGGCAEGVGKGWHAEAVAYPYDQFANVWFASIKSDRWAHAVLNYPDVRREEIGLWPRSDQWDGVVPNIRGIFWQGSDWFNQLTNINKEIEAIRKLDAEGESESLFVCSDSTITPTGIWADYLLPVATHFERHDVALPWYKGHYYIHRPKVIEPLGESKTDFQIYTALAWRLGFGPGYNPKADASYFDDPDAVDEAYLVDWWHRVQDHQHVEI
;
A
#
# COMPACT_ATOMS: atom_id res chain seq x y z
N ARG A 1 32.74 12.27 -5.92
CA ARG A 1 31.54 13.11 -6.19
C ARG A 1 31.55 14.21 -5.14
N GLY A 2 31.42 15.47 -5.56
CA GLY A 2 31.77 16.65 -4.75
C GLY A 2 31.05 16.71 -3.40
N HIS A 3 31.70 17.31 -2.41
CA HIS A 3 31.10 17.59 -1.11
C HIS A 3 29.98 18.62 -1.30
N GLU A 4 28.74 18.17 -1.38
CA GLU A 4 27.57 19.05 -1.29
C GLU A 4 27.29 19.33 0.20
N SER A 5 27.44 20.59 0.60
CA SER A 5 27.12 21.04 1.96
C SER A 5 25.71 21.61 2.01
N PHE A 6 24.84 20.99 2.80
CA PHE A 6 23.47 21.50 3.03
C PHE A 6 23.51 22.93 3.59
N ARG A 7 24.49 23.24 4.44
CA ARG A 7 24.70 24.57 5.00
C ARG A 7 25.03 25.59 3.92
N GLU A 8 25.97 25.29 3.04
CA GLU A 8 26.38 26.19 1.94
C GLU A 8 25.21 26.49 1.00
N TYR A 9 24.34 25.51 0.76
CA TYR A 9 23.10 25.70 -0.01
C TYR A 9 22.10 26.64 0.66
N ILE A 10 21.91 26.52 1.97
CA ILE A 10 21.02 27.40 2.74
C ILE A 10 21.59 28.82 2.85
N GLU A 11 22.90 28.94 3.09
CA GLU A 11 23.60 30.23 3.16
C GLU A 11 23.78 30.87 1.76
N GLY A 12 23.58 30.11 0.69
CA GLY A 12 23.70 30.58 -0.70
C GLY A 12 25.14 30.74 -1.18
N THR A 13 26.13 30.19 -0.48
CA THR A 13 27.54 30.30 -0.87
C THR A 13 27.89 29.43 -2.07
N ASN A 14 27.10 28.40 -2.36
CA ASN A 14 27.29 27.51 -3.50
C ASN A 14 26.50 27.91 -4.76
N ASP A 15 25.36 28.61 -4.62
CA ASP A 15 24.44 28.94 -5.72
C ASP A 15 24.14 30.45 -5.84
N GLY A 16 24.69 31.27 -4.95
CA GLY A 16 24.54 32.73 -4.95
C GLY A 16 23.20 33.23 -4.39
N VAL A 17 22.33 32.35 -3.88
CA VAL A 17 20.98 32.71 -3.42
C VAL A 17 20.76 32.25 -1.98
N PRO A 18 20.95 33.14 -0.98
CA PRO A 18 20.66 32.81 0.41
C PRO A 18 19.17 32.50 0.62
N LYS A 19 18.86 31.37 1.29
CA LYS A 19 17.48 30.90 1.52
C LYS A 19 16.86 31.59 2.74
N THR A 20 16.78 32.92 2.69
CA THR A 20 16.30 33.76 3.81
C THR A 20 14.77 33.67 4.01
N PRO A 21 14.24 34.13 5.17
CA PRO A 21 12.80 34.27 5.37
C PRO A 21 12.12 35.16 4.32
N ASP A 22 12.77 36.25 3.90
CA ASP A 22 12.24 37.14 2.86
C ASP A 22 12.20 36.47 1.47
N TRP A 23 13.22 35.66 1.15
CA TRP A 23 13.21 34.80 -0.04
C TRP A 23 12.05 33.79 0.00
N ALA A 24 11.86 33.11 1.14
CA ALA A 24 10.79 32.13 1.30
C ALA A 24 9.40 32.77 1.23
N ALA A 25 9.23 33.95 1.83
CA ALA A 25 7.97 34.69 1.84
C ALA A 25 7.46 35.01 0.43
N ALA A 26 8.37 35.38 -0.47
CA ALA A 26 8.03 35.64 -1.88
C ALA A 26 7.54 34.38 -2.63
N ILE A 27 7.89 33.18 -2.16
CA ILE A 27 7.51 31.90 -2.79
C ILE A 27 6.22 31.35 -2.17
N CYS A 28 6.16 31.25 -0.84
CA CYS A 28 5.07 30.57 -0.14
C CYS A 28 3.92 31.51 0.26
N GLY A 29 4.11 32.83 0.17
CA GLY A 29 3.10 33.83 0.55
C GLY A 29 2.93 34.03 2.07
N VAL A 30 3.78 33.42 2.89
CA VAL A 30 3.77 33.61 4.36
C VAL A 30 4.70 34.78 4.73
N PRO A 31 4.28 35.74 5.57
CA PRO A 31 5.14 36.85 5.98
C PRO A 31 6.48 36.40 6.57
N ALA A 32 7.56 37.09 6.23
CA ALA A 32 8.91 36.76 6.70
C ALA A 32 9.03 36.74 8.23
N ASP A 33 8.30 37.63 8.91
CA ASP A 33 8.24 37.70 10.37
C ASP A 33 7.62 36.43 10.98
N ASP A 34 6.56 35.90 10.37
CA ASP A 34 5.91 34.66 10.83
C ASP A 34 6.81 33.44 10.59
N ILE A 35 7.55 33.41 9.47
CA ILE A 35 8.55 32.37 9.19
C ILE A 35 9.65 32.37 10.27
N ARG A 36 10.20 33.55 10.60
CA ARG A 36 11.23 33.67 11.66
C ARG A 36 10.68 33.24 13.02
N LYS A 37 9.49 33.75 13.38
CA LYS A 37 8.82 33.41 14.64
C LYS A 37 8.60 31.91 14.78
N LEU A 38 8.11 31.24 13.74
CA LEU A 38 7.88 29.79 13.78
C LEU A 38 9.20 29.00 13.90
N ALA A 39 10.23 29.42 13.18
CA ALA A 39 11.55 28.80 13.26
C ALA A 39 12.15 28.90 14.68
N GLU A 40 12.09 30.09 15.28
CA GLU A 40 12.55 30.31 16.66
C GLU A 40 11.74 29.50 17.67
N MET A 41 10.41 29.51 17.56
CA MET A 41 9.52 28.74 18.43
C MET A 41 9.85 27.24 18.37
N TYR A 42 10.00 26.67 17.18
CA TYR A 42 10.29 25.25 17.00
C TYR A 42 11.72 24.87 17.45
N ALA A 43 12.69 25.75 17.22
CA ALA A 43 14.07 25.53 17.64
C ALA A 43 14.23 25.56 19.16
N THR A 44 13.49 26.43 19.86
CA THR A 44 13.66 26.67 21.31
C THR A 44 12.70 25.88 22.20
N THR A 45 11.52 25.50 21.69
CA THR A 45 10.60 24.62 22.42
C THR A 45 11.15 23.20 22.43
N LYS A 46 11.38 22.61 23.62
CA LYS A 46 11.94 21.26 23.76
C LYS A 46 11.20 20.42 24.81
N PRO A 47 10.78 19.19 24.47
CA PRO A 47 10.81 18.58 23.13
C PRO A 47 9.75 19.21 22.19
N ALA A 48 10.02 19.25 20.88
CA ALA A 48 9.06 19.74 19.88
C ALA A 48 8.85 18.76 18.73
N ALA A 49 7.71 18.06 18.77
CA ALA A 49 7.25 17.19 17.70
C ALA A 49 6.90 17.96 16.42
N LEU A 50 7.53 17.57 15.30
CA LEU A 50 7.02 17.89 13.97
C LEU A 50 6.20 16.69 13.47
N LYS A 51 4.90 16.90 13.27
CA LYS A 51 4.01 15.91 12.64
C LYS A 51 3.83 16.27 11.17
N ALA A 52 4.71 15.81 10.29
CA ALA A 52 4.55 16.08 8.87
C ALA A 52 3.37 15.25 8.31
N SER A 53 2.64 15.85 7.36
CA SER A 53 1.53 15.19 6.69
C SER A 53 2.03 14.43 5.46
N TRP A 54 1.32 13.40 5.03
CA TRP A 54 1.68 12.67 3.79
C TRP A 54 1.25 13.40 2.52
N ALA A 55 0.29 14.34 2.62
CA ALA A 55 -0.28 15.01 1.46
C ALA A 55 0.75 15.79 0.63
N PRO A 56 1.65 16.61 1.22
CA PRO A 56 2.65 17.34 0.43
C PRO A 56 3.61 16.40 -0.33
N GLY A 57 3.82 15.18 0.17
CA GLY A 57 4.62 14.15 -0.50
C GLY A 57 4.02 13.61 -1.80
N ARG A 58 2.71 13.81 -2.04
CA ARG A 58 2.00 13.38 -3.26
C ARG A 58 1.88 14.50 -4.29
N ASN A 59 2.99 15.19 -4.55
CA ASN A 59 3.09 16.26 -5.54
C ASN A 59 4.40 16.14 -6.32
N ALA A 60 4.54 16.95 -7.38
CA ALA A 60 5.83 17.12 -8.05
C ALA A 60 6.90 17.53 -7.02
N TYR A 61 8.04 16.83 -7.01
CA TYR A 61 9.12 17.02 -6.05
C TYR A 61 8.73 16.77 -4.58
N GLY A 62 7.67 16.01 -4.31
CA GLY A 62 7.17 15.72 -2.96
C GLY A 62 8.19 15.02 -2.04
N GLU A 63 9.20 14.36 -2.61
CA GLU A 63 10.33 13.80 -1.85
C GLU A 63 11.17 14.89 -1.15
N GLN A 64 11.17 16.13 -1.65
CA GLN A 64 11.88 17.25 -1.04
C GLN A 64 11.24 17.69 0.28
N TYR A 65 9.89 17.70 0.34
CA TYR A 65 9.15 18.00 1.56
C TYR A 65 9.55 17.04 2.69
N ASN A 66 9.52 15.74 2.42
CA ASN A 66 9.85 14.70 3.39
C ASN A 66 11.32 14.80 3.83
N ARG A 67 12.24 15.02 2.88
CA ARG A 67 13.66 15.26 3.18
C ARG A 67 13.85 16.45 4.12
N MET A 68 13.15 17.55 3.88
CA MET A 68 13.28 18.75 4.71
C MET A 68 12.62 18.63 6.07
N ALA A 69 11.49 17.93 6.20
CA ALA A 69 10.89 17.61 7.49
C ALA A 69 11.84 16.77 8.37
N ALA A 70 12.53 15.79 7.78
CA ALA A 70 13.53 15.00 8.49
C ALA A 70 14.77 15.85 8.87
N ALA A 71 15.30 16.64 7.93
CA ALA A 71 16.45 17.50 8.18
C ALA A 71 16.18 18.52 9.29
N LEU A 72 15.00 19.15 9.32
CA LEU A 72 14.62 20.12 10.35
C LEU A 72 14.57 19.48 11.75
N GLN A 73 14.00 18.28 11.87
CA GLN A 73 13.97 17.53 13.14
C GLN A 73 15.39 17.14 13.59
N ALA A 74 16.26 16.75 12.66
CA ALA A 74 17.65 16.43 12.95
C ALA A 74 18.44 17.66 13.44
N MET A 75 18.35 18.78 12.72
CA MET A 75 19.02 20.04 13.08
C MET A 75 18.60 20.58 14.45
N THR A 76 17.36 20.30 14.86
CA THR A 76 16.80 20.78 16.13
C THR A 76 16.93 19.79 17.28
N GLY A 77 17.61 18.65 17.08
CA GLY A 77 17.88 17.67 18.12
C GLY A 77 16.64 16.95 18.67
N ASN A 78 15.57 16.88 17.87
CA ASN A 78 14.28 16.33 18.29
C ASN A 78 14.15 14.82 18.01
N ILE A 79 14.99 14.26 17.12
CA ILE A 79 14.98 12.84 16.77
C ILE A 79 15.42 11.98 17.98
N GLY A 80 14.63 10.97 18.31
CA GLY A 80 14.92 10.03 19.40
C GLY A 80 14.55 10.53 20.80
N ILE A 81 14.07 11.76 20.93
CA ILE A 81 13.61 12.32 22.20
C ILE A 81 12.12 12.01 22.40
N LEU A 82 11.74 11.55 23.59
CA LEU A 82 10.34 11.30 23.94
C LEU A 82 9.53 12.61 23.80
N GLY A 83 8.54 12.61 22.90
CA GLY A 83 7.75 13.80 22.55
C GLY A 83 8.41 14.74 21.52
N GLY A 84 9.63 14.45 21.05
CA GLY A 84 10.38 15.28 20.10
C GLY A 84 10.23 14.87 18.64
N CYS A 85 10.10 13.58 18.36
CA CYS A 85 9.79 13.08 17.02
C CYS A 85 8.47 12.33 17.08
N ALA A 86 7.53 12.70 16.20
CA ALA A 86 6.20 12.11 16.17
C ALA A 86 5.92 11.37 14.85
N GLU A 87 6.91 11.26 13.97
CA GLU A 87 6.70 10.74 12.63
C GLU A 87 7.70 9.66 12.27
N GLY A 88 7.18 8.63 11.61
CA GLY A 88 7.94 7.46 11.22
C GLY A 88 7.09 6.24 11.41
N VAL A 89 6.90 5.53 10.31
CA VAL A 89 6.34 4.20 10.27
C VAL A 89 7.41 3.22 10.80
N GLY A 90 7.86 3.37 12.03
CA GLY A 90 8.86 2.49 12.64
C GLY A 90 8.22 1.15 13.01
N LYS A 91 8.76 0.02 12.52
CA LYS A 91 8.45 -1.29 13.12
C LYS A 91 9.30 -1.38 14.40
N GLY A 92 8.79 -0.87 15.52
CA GLY A 92 9.40 -1.19 16.83
C GLY A 92 9.28 -2.69 17.15
N TRP A 93 8.36 -3.37 16.47
CA TRP A 93 8.06 -4.79 16.58
C TRP A 93 7.43 -5.32 15.29
N HIS A 94 7.56 -6.63 15.03
CA HIS A 94 6.91 -7.32 13.92
C HIS A 94 5.64 -7.99 14.44
N ALA A 95 4.47 -7.44 14.09
CA ALA A 95 3.19 -8.03 14.46
C ALA A 95 2.81 -9.16 13.50
N GLU A 96 2.33 -10.28 14.06
CA GLU A 96 1.73 -11.38 13.31
C GLU A 96 0.29 -10.98 12.92
N ALA A 97 0.16 -10.22 11.85
CA ALA A 97 -1.09 -9.55 11.47
C ALA A 97 -2.06 -10.40 10.64
N VAL A 98 -1.68 -11.64 10.28
CA VAL A 98 -2.47 -12.51 9.39
C VAL A 98 -2.58 -13.90 10.00
N ALA A 99 -3.81 -14.41 10.10
CA ALA A 99 -4.07 -15.75 10.61
C ALA A 99 -3.96 -16.85 9.55
N TYR A 100 -4.22 -16.50 8.30
CA TYR A 100 -4.18 -17.37 7.12
C TYR A 100 -2.75 -17.82 6.77
N PRO A 101 -2.58 -18.97 6.09
CA PRO A 101 -1.27 -19.52 5.83
C PRO A 101 -0.49 -18.65 4.84
N TYR A 102 0.76 -18.34 5.17
CA TYR A 102 1.75 -17.95 4.18
C TYR A 102 2.38 -19.24 3.64
N ASP A 103 2.05 -19.60 2.41
CA ASP A 103 2.74 -20.70 1.74
C ASP A 103 4.05 -20.21 1.09
N GLN A 104 4.76 -21.14 0.46
CA GLN A 104 5.98 -20.86 -0.30
C GLN A 104 5.75 -19.94 -1.53
N PHE A 105 4.50 -19.69 -1.91
CA PHE A 105 4.12 -18.89 -3.07
C PHE A 105 3.64 -17.47 -2.71
N ALA A 106 3.46 -17.16 -1.42
CA ALA A 106 2.97 -15.85 -0.97
C ALA A 106 3.85 -14.64 -1.38
N ASN A 107 5.07 -14.86 -1.86
CA ASN A 107 5.96 -13.82 -2.38
C ASN A 107 6.51 -14.14 -3.79
N VAL A 108 5.80 -14.96 -4.57
CA VAL A 108 6.18 -15.28 -5.95
C VAL A 108 5.50 -14.33 -6.92
N TRP A 109 6.29 -13.72 -7.79
CA TRP A 109 5.82 -12.79 -8.82
C TRP A 109 6.64 -12.96 -10.09
N PHE A 110 6.01 -12.72 -11.24
CA PHE A 110 6.69 -12.69 -12.54
C PHE A 110 7.37 -11.33 -12.79
N ALA A 111 6.62 -10.25 -12.61
CA ALA A 111 7.13 -8.87 -12.68
C ALA A 111 6.45 -8.02 -11.61
N SER A 112 7.15 -7.01 -11.10
CA SER A 112 6.59 -6.04 -10.16
C SER A 112 6.77 -4.64 -10.74
N ILE A 113 5.65 -3.95 -10.94
CA ILE A 113 5.59 -2.60 -11.51
C ILE A 113 4.94 -1.66 -10.51
N LYS A 114 5.09 -0.35 -10.69
CA LYS A 114 4.31 0.61 -9.91
C LYS A 114 2.84 0.49 -10.29
N SER A 115 1.96 0.42 -9.29
CA SER A 115 0.52 0.20 -9.50
C SER A 115 -0.11 1.26 -10.39
N ASP A 116 0.28 2.54 -10.30
CA ASP A 116 -0.23 3.63 -11.14
C ASP A 116 0.23 3.57 -12.61
N ARG A 117 1.03 2.57 -12.99
CA ARG A 117 1.66 2.47 -14.32
C ARG A 117 1.13 1.33 -15.17
N TRP A 118 0.18 0.53 -14.67
CA TRP A 118 -0.40 -0.59 -15.42
C TRP A 118 -0.96 -0.16 -16.79
N ALA A 119 -1.73 0.93 -16.84
CA ALA A 119 -2.34 1.43 -18.06
C ALA A 119 -1.28 1.90 -19.07
N HIS A 120 -0.19 2.50 -18.58
CA HIS A 120 0.93 2.87 -19.43
C HIS A 120 1.60 1.65 -20.05
N ALA A 121 1.81 0.59 -19.25
CA ALA A 121 2.38 -0.66 -19.72
C ALA A 121 1.50 -1.28 -20.83
N VAL A 122 0.19 -1.42 -20.58
CA VAL A 122 -0.77 -1.97 -21.56
C VAL A 122 -0.73 -1.19 -22.88
N LEU A 123 -0.85 0.15 -22.82
CA LEU A 123 -0.98 0.97 -24.02
C LEU A 123 0.29 0.93 -24.90
N ASN A 124 1.46 0.85 -24.29
CA ASN A 124 2.74 1.06 -24.98
C ASN A 124 3.53 -0.24 -25.18
N TYR A 125 3.05 -1.39 -24.68
CA TYR A 125 3.69 -2.68 -24.92
C TYR A 125 3.80 -3.00 -26.43
N PRO A 126 4.94 -3.54 -26.94
CA PRO A 126 6.15 -3.93 -26.19
C PRO A 126 7.18 -2.81 -25.99
N ASP A 127 6.95 -1.63 -26.56
CA ASP A 127 7.88 -0.49 -26.60
C ASP A 127 7.86 0.35 -25.31
N VAL A 128 8.07 -0.31 -24.16
CA VAL A 128 8.07 0.31 -22.83
C VAL A 128 9.43 0.14 -22.17
N ARG A 129 9.99 1.23 -21.62
CA ARG A 129 11.21 1.16 -20.82
C ARG A 129 10.89 0.84 -19.36
N ARG A 130 11.84 0.14 -18.73
CA ARG A 130 11.83 -0.23 -17.31
C ARG A 130 11.47 0.95 -16.38
N GLU A 131 12.06 2.12 -16.62
CA GLU A 131 11.89 3.32 -15.78
C GLU A 131 10.49 3.92 -15.88
N GLU A 132 9.80 3.72 -17.01
CA GLU A 132 8.48 4.31 -17.28
C GLU A 132 7.37 3.67 -16.46
N ILE A 133 7.55 2.40 -16.11
CA ILE A 133 6.63 1.60 -15.30
C ILE A 133 7.17 1.29 -13.90
N GLY A 134 8.40 1.72 -13.61
CA GLY A 134 9.08 1.43 -12.35
C GLY A 134 9.26 -0.06 -12.12
N LEU A 135 9.63 -0.81 -13.18
CA LEU A 135 9.82 -2.26 -13.13
C LEU A 135 10.95 -2.61 -12.13
N TRP A 136 10.60 -3.39 -11.11
CA TRP A 136 11.48 -3.78 -10.03
C TRP A 136 12.61 -4.71 -10.50
N PRO A 137 13.86 -4.57 -10.02
CA PRO A 137 14.98 -5.40 -10.46
C PRO A 137 14.84 -6.84 -10.02
N ARG A 138 15.29 -7.73 -10.90
CA ARG A 138 15.45 -9.15 -10.63
C ARG A 138 16.91 -9.55 -10.74
N SER A 139 17.22 -10.70 -10.19
CA SER A 139 18.55 -11.33 -10.23
C SER A 139 18.56 -12.61 -11.07
N ASP A 140 17.57 -12.77 -11.95
CA ASP A 140 17.37 -13.95 -12.79
C ASP A 140 17.15 -13.56 -14.26
N GLN A 141 16.85 -14.53 -15.12
CA GLN A 141 16.69 -14.34 -16.56
C GLN A 141 15.52 -13.42 -16.95
N TRP A 142 14.67 -13.03 -15.99
CA TRP A 142 13.52 -12.16 -16.21
C TRP A 142 13.80 -10.69 -15.86
N ASP A 143 15.03 -10.33 -15.46
CA ASP A 143 15.35 -8.92 -15.19
C ASP A 143 15.17 -8.05 -16.45
N GLY A 144 14.44 -6.96 -16.29
CA GLY A 144 14.13 -6.04 -17.39
C GLY A 144 13.04 -6.52 -18.36
N VAL A 145 12.49 -7.73 -18.20
CA VAL A 145 11.41 -8.23 -19.05
C VAL A 145 10.09 -7.56 -18.65
N VAL A 146 9.57 -6.71 -19.53
CA VAL A 146 8.27 -6.04 -19.33
C VAL A 146 7.14 -7.04 -19.55
N PRO A 147 6.15 -7.12 -18.63
CA PRO A 147 5.01 -8.02 -18.80
C PRO A 147 4.06 -7.52 -19.90
N ASN A 148 3.61 -8.43 -20.76
CA ASN A 148 2.45 -8.19 -21.62
C ASN A 148 1.18 -8.40 -20.77
N ILE A 149 0.66 -7.32 -20.18
CA ILE A 149 -0.52 -7.41 -19.33
C ILE A 149 -1.75 -7.66 -20.22
N ARG A 150 -2.36 -8.82 -20.04
CA ARG A 150 -3.58 -9.27 -20.74
C ARG A 150 -4.73 -9.59 -19.80
N GLY A 151 -4.41 -10.05 -18.59
CA GLY A 151 -5.36 -10.36 -17.54
C GLY A 151 -5.12 -9.49 -16.31
N ILE A 152 -6.20 -9.00 -15.72
CA ILE A 152 -6.20 -8.20 -14.49
C ILE A 152 -7.18 -8.84 -13.50
N PHE A 153 -6.67 -9.24 -12.34
CA PHE A 153 -7.47 -9.61 -11.18
C PHE A 153 -7.32 -8.50 -10.15
N TRP A 154 -8.40 -7.76 -9.94
CA TRP A 154 -8.39 -6.56 -9.14
C TRP A 154 -9.25 -6.71 -7.89
N GLN A 155 -8.72 -6.31 -6.73
CA GLN A 155 -9.39 -6.48 -5.45
C GLN A 155 -9.02 -5.37 -4.46
N GLY A 156 -10.01 -4.93 -3.67
CA GLY A 156 -9.79 -4.12 -2.48
C GLY A 156 -9.40 -2.64 -2.70
N SER A 157 -9.59 -2.09 -3.90
CA SER A 157 -9.46 -0.65 -4.17
C SER A 157 -10.19 -0.24 -5.46
N ASP A 158 -10.20 1.06 -5.80
CA ASP A 158 -10.95 1.61 -6.93
C ASP A 158 -10.04 2.48 -7.80
N TRP A 159 -9.45 1.88 -8.84
CA TRP A 159 -8.51 2.54 -9.75
C TRP A 159 -9.10 3.73 -10.48
N PHE A 160 -10.34 3.59 -10.96
CA PHE A 160 -11.06 4.63 -11.71
C PHE A 160 -11.49 5.82 -10.82
N ASN A 161 -11.03 5.85 -9.58
CA ASN A 161 -11.18 6.96 -8.62
C ASN A 161 -9.83 7.36 -7.99
N GLN A 162 -8.97 6.39 -7.65
CA GLN A 162 -7.78 6.61 -6.83
C GLN A 162 -6.50 6.88 -7.64
N LEU A 163 -6.45 6.42 -8.90
CA LEU A 163 -5.28 6.61 -9.75
C LEU A 163 -5.36 7.92 -10.55
N THR A 164 -4.21 8.39 -11.00
CA THR A 164 -4.10 9.61 -11.79
C THR A 164 -4.33 9.33 -13.27
N ASN A 165 -5.07 10.23 -13.94
CA ASN A 165 -5.36 10.14 -15.37
C ASN A 165 -6.25 8.94 -15.75
N ILE A 166 -7.47 8.93 -15.19
CA ILE A 166 -8.51 7.91 -15.43
C ILE A 166 -8.78 7.69 -16.94
N ASN A 167 -8.69 8.73 -17.78
CA ASN A 167 -8.88 8.58 -19.23
C ASN A 167 -7.88 7.61 -19.87
N LYS A 168 -6.64 7.59 -19.36
CA LYS A 168 -5.61 6.66 -19.83
C LYS A 168 -5.92 5.22 -19.42
N GLU A 169 -6.51 5.04 -18.24
CA GLU A 169 -6.95 3.73 -17.75
C GLU A 169 -8.12 3.20 -18.58
N ILE A 170 -9.09 4.06 -18.90
CA ILE A 170 -10.20 3.74 -19.82
C ILE A 170 -9.65 3.32 -21.20
N GLU A 171 -8.67 4.05 -21.74
CA GLU A 171 -8.05 3.69 -23.02
C GLU A 171 -7.35 2.32 -22.95
N ALA A 172 -6.67 2.02 -21.84
CA ALA A 172 -6.01 0.75 -21.62
C ALA A 172 -7.00 -0.42 -21.55
N ILE A 173 -8.11 -0.29 -20.81
CA ILE A 173 -9.17 -1.31 -20.79
C ILE A 173 -9.75 -1.50 -22.19
N ARG A 174 -10.12 -0.43 -22.90
CA ARG A 174 -10.65 -0.55 -24.27
C ARG A 174 -9.68 -1.23 -25.24
N LYS A 175 -8.36 -1.02 -25.08
CA LYS A 175 -7.35 -1.73 -25.86
C LYS A 175 -7.38 -3.23 -25.56
N LEU A 176 -7.50 -3.62 -24.30
CA LEU A 176 -7.62 -5.02 -23.90
C LEU A 176 -8.91 -5.63 -24.45
N ASP A 177 -10.06 -5.00 -24.22
CA ASP A 177 -11.37 -5.47 -24.68
C ASP A 177 -11.40 -5.71 -26.21
N ALA A 178 -10.72 -4.85 -26.98
CA ALA A 178 -10.64 -4.96 -28.43
C ALA A 178 -9.88 -6.20 -28.92
N GLU A 179 -9.11 -6.87 -28.06
CA GLU A 179 -8.43 -8.14 -28.37
C GLU A 179 -9.38 -9.34 -28.22
N GLY A 180 -10.51 -9.17 -27.54
CA GLY A 180 -11.56 -10.15 -27.36
C GLY A 180 -11.40 -11.01 -26.10
N GLU A 181 -12.52 -11.60 -25.66
CA GLU A 181 -12.64 -12.35 -24.41
C GLU A 181 -11.72 -13.58 -24.29
N SER A 182 -11.17 -14.08 -25.41
CA SER A 182 -10.19 -15.16 -25.39
C SER A 182 -8.75 -14.68 -25.14
N GLU A 183 -8.50 -13.38 -25.29
CA GLU A 183 -7.15 -12.78 -25.26
C GLU A 183 -6.97 -11.82 -24.08
N SER A 184 -8.05 -11.28 -23.50
CA SER A 184 -8.01 -10.42 -22.32
C SER A 184 -9.04 -10.80 -21.27
N LEU A 185 -8.76 -10.44 -20.00
CA LEU A 185 -9.68 -10.66 -18.89
C LEU A 185 -9.53 -9.57 -17.83
N PHE A 186 -10.63 -8.99 -17.39
CA PHE A 186 -10.69 -8.08 -16.25
C PHE A 186 -11.70 -8.57 -15.21
N VAL A 187 -11.20 -9.01 -14.06
CA VAL A 187 -11.99 -9.42 -12.90
C VAL A 187 -11.88 -8.36 -11.82
N CYS A 188 -13.01 -7.91 -11.29
CA CYS A 188 -13.08 -7.05 -10.12
C CYS A 188 -13.77 -7.79 -8.96
N SER A 189 -13.11 -7.85 -7.82
CA SER A 189 -13.65 -8.41 -6.57
C SER A 189 -13.80 -7.31 -5.54
N ASP A 190 -15.04 -6.99 -5.16
CA ASP A 190 -15.33 -5.91 -4.22
C ASP A 190 -16.64 -6.19 -3.47
N SER A 191 -16.82 -5.58 -2.30
CA SER A 191 -18.06 -5.68 -1.53
C SER A 191 -19.14 -4.71 -2.03
N THR A 192 -18.76 -3.78 -2.91
CA THR A 192 -19.66 -2.82 -3.54
C THR A 192 -19.37 -2.69 -5.03
N ILE A 193 -20.37 -2.24 -5.81
CA ILE A 193 -20.15 -1.93 -7.22
C ILE A 193 -19.39 -0.60 -7.32
N THR A 194 -18.08 -0.67 -7.50
CA THR A 194 -17.20 0.50 -7.68
C THR A 194 -17.17 0.98 -9.13
N PRO A 195 -16.78 2.25 -9.40
CA PRO A 195 -16.44 2.72 -10.74
C PRO A 195 -15.53 1.75 -11.51
N THR A 196 -14.52 1.17 -10.86
CA THR A 196 -13.67 0.14 -11.48
C THR A 196 -14.46 -1.11 -11.87
N GLY A 197 -15.35 -1.59 -10.99
CA GLY A 197 -16.18 -2.76 -11.25
C GLY A 197 -17.13 -2.62 -12.45
N ILE A 198 -17.50 -1.39 -12.84
CA ILE A 198 -18.33 -1.14 -14.03
C ILE A 198 -17.61 -1.52 -15.34
N TRP A 199 -16.28 -1.52 -15.33
CA TRP A 199 -15.44 -1.85 -16.49
C TRP A 199 -14.98 -3.30 -16.51
N ALA A 200 -15.30 -4.10 -15.50
CA ALA A 200 -14.85 -5.49 -15.41
C ALA A 200 -15.73 -6.43 -16.25
N ASP A 201 -15.12 -7.46 -16.83
CA ASP A 201 -15.82 -8.58 -17.48
C ASP A 201 -16.60 -9.39 -16.44
N TYR A 202 -15.99 -9.57 -15.26
CA TYR A 202 -16.59 -10.27 -14.13
C TYR A 202 -16.48 -9.45 -12.85
N LEU A 203 -17.62 -9.26 -12.19
CA LEU A 203 -17.70 -8.72 -10.84
C LEU A 203 -17.96 -9.86 -9.85
N LEU A 204 -17.03 -10.08 -8.92
CA LEU A 204 -17.16 -11.08 -7.86
C LEU A 204 -17.59 -10.41 -6.54
N PRO A 205 -18.76 -10.76 -5.97
CA PRO A 205 -19.25 -10.13 -4.75
C PRO A 205 -18.48 -10.64 -3.53
N VAL A 206 -17.80 -9.72 -2.84
CA VAL A 206 -16.98 -10.03 -1.66
C VAL A 206 -17.74 -9.75 -0.36
N ALA A 207 -17.75 -10.71 0.55
CA ALA A 207 -18.28 -10.56 1.90
C ALA A 207 -17.45 -9.53 2.70
N THR A 208 -18.11 -8.64 3.43
CA THR A 208 -17.45 -7.63 4.26
C THR A 208 -16.78 -8.26 5.49
N HIS A 209 -15.99 -7.47 6.21
CA HIS A 209 -15.34 -7.91 7.44
C HIS A 209 -16.31 -8.19 8.61
N PHE A 210 -17.61 -7.90 8.45
CA PHE A 210 -18.64 -8.30 9.43
C PHE A 210 -19.22 -9.69 9.13
N GLU A 211 -18.92 -10.24 7.96
CA GLU A 211 -19.48 -11.47 7.42
C GLU A 211 -18.47 -12.63 7.43
N ARG A 212 -17.33 -12.45 8.12
CA ARG A 212 -16.25 -13.44 8.22
C ARG A 212 -15.49 -13.36 9.53
N HIS A 213 -14.83 -14.45 9.87
CA HIS A 213 -13.87 -14.52 10.97
C HIS A 213 -12.52 -13.97 10.53
N ASP A 214 -11.94 -13.06 11.32
CA ASP A 214 -10.63 -12.48 11.02
C ASP A 214 -9.94 -11.95 12.28
N VAL A 215 -8.70 -11.49 12.12
CA VAL A 215 -7.95 -10.74 13.11
C VAL A 215 -7.42 -9.46 12.49
N ALA A 216 -7.29 -8.41 13.30
CA ALA A 216 -6.69 -7.18 12.86
C ALA A 216 -5.80 -6.55 13.92
N LEU A 217 -5.07 -5.53 13.48
CA LEU A 217 -4.43 -4.56 14.35
C LEU A 217 -5.28 -3.27 14.34
N PRO A 218 -5.30 -2.47 15.43
CA PRO A 218 -6.04 -1.19 15.51
C PRO A 218 -5.64 -0.15 14.47
N TRP A 219 -4.49 -0.35 13.83
CA TRP A 219 -4.03 0.25 12.59
C TRP A 219 -2.96 -0.69 12.01
N TYR A 220 -2.23 -0.35 10.95
CA TYR A 220 -1.19 -1.25 10.43
C TYR A 220 -0.01 -1.55 11.41
N LYS A 221 0.01 -0.95 12.62
CA LYS A 221 1.07 -1.02 13.66
C LYS A 221 0.59 -0.93 15.12
N GLY A 222 -0.52 -1.57 15.46
CA GLY A 222 -0.99 -1.62 16.85
C GLY A 222 -0.12 -2.44 17.80
N HIS A 223 -0.27 -2.20 19.11
CA HIS A 223 0.36 -2.98 20.20
C HIS A 223 -0.60 -4.01 20.82
N TYR A 224 -1.74 -4.25 20.18
CA TYR A 224 -2.72 -5.25 20.55
C TYR A 224 -3.40 -5.79 19.31
N TYR A 225 -3.95 -6.99 19.42
CA TYR A 225 -4.76 -7.61 18.39
C TYR A 225 -6.25 -7.36 18.64
N ILE A 226 -7.01 -7.31 17.56
CA ILE A 226 -8.46 -7.19 17.54
C ILE A 226 -8.99 -8.47 16.92
N HIS A 227 -9.69 -9.28 17.71
CA HIS A 227 -10.47 -10.38 17.18
C HIS A 227 -11.72 -9.82 16.46
N ARG A 228 -11.97 -10.29 15.24
CA ARG A 228 -13.14 -9.93 14.42
C ARG A 228 -13.98 -11.18 14.20
N PRO A 229 -14.91 -11.50 15.12
CA PRO A 229 -15.82 -12.61 14.89
C PRO A 229 -16.80 -12.28 13.75
N LYS A 230 -17.29 -13.32 13.06
CA LYS A 230 -18.44 -13.18 12.15
C LYS A 230 -19.64 -12.66 12.94
N VAL A 231 -20.26 -11.58 12.45
CA VAL A 231 -21.39 -10.90 13.10
C VAL A 231 -22.72 -11.28 12.44
N ILE A 232 -22.70 -11.44 11.12
CA ILE A 232 -23.83 -11.88 10.30
C ILE A 232 -23.34 -12.85 9.23
N GLU A 233 -24.25 -13.61 8.63
CA GLU A 233 -23.91 -14.43 7.46
C GLU A 233 -23.65 -13.54 6.22
N PRO A 234 -22.76 -13.97 5.30
CA PRO A 234 -22.59 -13.32 3.99
C PRO A 234 -23.92 -13.08 3.29
N LEU A 235 -24.14 -11.83 2.84
CA LEU A 235 -25.37 -11.44 2.18
C LEU A 235 -25.39 -11.92 0.72
N GLY A 236 -26.57 -12.41 0.30
CA GLY A 236 -26.78 -12.88 -1.08
C GLY A 236 -25.86 -14.03 -1.46
N GLU A 237 -25.15 -13.86 -2.58
CA GLU A 237 -24.17 -14.84 -3.08
C GLU A 237 -22.72 -14.43 -2.76
N SER A 238 -22.53 -13.44 -1.88
CA SER A 238 -21.19 -12.99 -1.52
C SER A 238 -20.39 -14.10 -0.82
N LYS A 239 -19.09 -14.12 -1.09
CA LYS A 239 -18.14 -15.06 -0.49
C LYS A 239 -16.94 -14.29 0.04
N THR A 240 -16.23 -14.85 1.01
CA THR A 240 -14.99 -14.22 1.49
C THR A 240 -13.94 -14.23 0.37
N ASP A 241 -13.02 -13.26 0.37
CA ASP A 241 -11.90 -13.28 -0.58
C ASP A 241 -11.15 -14.63 -0.54
N PHE A 242 -10.98 -15.19 0.66
CA PHE A 242 -10.28 -16.45 0.85
C PHE A 242 -11.05 -17.64 0.25
N GLN A 243 -12.39 -17.67 0.34
CA GLN A 243 -13.21 -18.65 -0.37
C GLN A 243 -13.10 -18.52 -1.89
N ILE A 244 -13.17 -17.29 -2.43
CA ILE A 244 -13.06 -17.03 -3.88
C ILE A 244 -11.71 -17.54 -4.41
N TYR A 245 -10.60 -17.14 -3.79
CA TYR A 245 -9.28 -17.55 -4.24
C TYR A 245 -8.98 -19.03 -3.96
N THR A 246 -9.54 -19.61 -2.90
CA THR A 246 -9.51 -21.07 -2.70
C THR A 246 -10.21 -21.78 -3.86
N ALA A 247 -11.43 -21.36 -4.21
CA ALA A 247 -12.18 -21.97 -5.31
C ALA A 247 -11.46 -21.86 -6.66
N LEU A 248 -10.77 -20.75 -6.91
CA LEU A 248 -9.93 -20.54 -8.08
C LEU A 248 -8.70 -21.47 -8.06
N ALA A 249 -7.98 -21.56 -6.94
CA ALA A 249 -6.82 -22.44 -6.78
C ALA A 249 -7.18 -23.91 -7.02
N TRP A 250 -8.35 -24.36 -6.56
CA TRP A 250 -8.86 -25.71 -6.84
C TRP A 250 -9.12 -25.95 -8.33
N ARG A 251 -9.68 -24.98 -9.05
CA ARG A 251 -9.91 -25.06 -10.51
C ARG A 251 -8.60 -25.05 -11.30
N LEU A 252 -7.58 -24.37 -10.79
CA LEU A 252 -6.24 -24.33 -11.38
C LEU A 252 -5.36 -25.53 -10.96
N GLY A 253 -5.86 -26.43 -10.12
CA GLY A 253 -5.20 -27.69 -9.75
C GLY A 253 -4.21 -27.61 -8.58
N PHE A 254 -4.16 -26.51 -7.83
CA PHE A 254 -3.27 -26.34 -6.67
C PHE A 254 -4.00 -26.02 -5.35
N GLY A 255 -5.32 -26.22 -5.31
CA GLY A 255 -6.18 -25.95 -4.15
C GLY A 255 -5.67 -26.45 -2.79
N PRO A 256 -5.32 -27.75 -2.65
CA PRO A 256 -4.78 -28.28 -1.39
C PRO A 256 -3.47 -27.63 -0.92
N GLY A 257 -2.67 -27.10 -1.85
CA GLY A 257 -1.46 -26.35 -1.51
C GLY A 257 -1.76 -24.94 -1.03
N TYR A 258 -2.77 -24.29 -1.64
CA TYR A 258 -3.19 -22.93 -1.31
C TYR A 258 -3.94 -22.84 0.02
N ASN A 259 -4.90 -23.74 0.25
CA ASN A 259 -5.69 -23.80 1.48
C ASN A 259 -5.73 -25.26 2.00
N PRO A 260 -4.73 -25.68 2.78
CA PRO A 260 -4.60 -27.08 3.22
C PRO A 260 -5.64 -27.53 4.25
N LYS A 261 -6.36 -26.61 4.89
CA LYS A 261 -7.45 -26.94 5.82
C LYS A 261 -8.82 -27.01 5.13
N ALA A 262 -8.94 -26.49 3.90
CA ALA A 262 -10.20 -26.52 3.17
C ALA A 262 -10.47 -27.89 2.56
N ASP A 263 -11.72 -28.33 2.72
CA ASP A 263 -12.32 -29.44 1.99
C ASP A 263 -13.55 -28.95 1.20
N ALA A 264 -14.37 -29.88 0.69
CA ALA A 264 -15.56 -29.52 -0.08
C ALA A 264 -16.57 -28.69 0.73
N SER A 265 -16.65 -28.87 2.04
CA SER A 265 -17.59 -28.14 2.90
C SER A 265 -17.24 -26.66 3.04
N TYR A 266 -15.96 -26.30 2.87
CA TYR A 266 -15.47 -24.92 2.98
C TYR A 266 -16.16 -23.92 2.05
N PHE A 267 -16.63 -24.38 0.90
CA PHE A 267 -17.29 -23.53 -0.09
C PHE A 267 -18.73 -23.17 0.30
N ASP A 268 -19.35 -24.00 1.13
CA ASP A 268 -20.69 -23.79 1.68
C ASP A 268 -20.61 -23.06 3.01
N ASP A 269 -19.74 -23.51 3.91
CA ASP A 269 -19.52 -22.95 5.25
C ASP A 269 -18.02 -22.86 5.57
N PRO A 270 -17.44 -21.64 5.67
CA PRO A 270 -16.02 -21.46 5.94
C PRO A 270 -15.65 -21.51 7.42
N ASP A 271 -16.62 -21.51 8.34
CA ASP A 271 -16.38 -21.17 9.75
C ASP A 271 -15.37 -22.11 10.41
N ALA A 272 -15.55 -23.42 10.26
CA ALA A 272 -14.67 -24.41 10.88
C ALA A 272 -13.20 -24.26 10.43
N VAL A 273 -12.98 -23.89 9.16
CA VAL A 273 -11.65 -23.70 8.59
C VAL A 273 -11.04 -22.37 9.04
N ASP A 274 -11.82 -21.29 8.96
CA ASP A 274 -11.37 -19.95 9.35
C ASP A 274 -11.06 -19.89 10.86
N GLU A 275 -11.90 -20.51 11.72
CA GLU A 275 -11.63 -20.66 13.15
C GLU A 275 -10.38 -21.49 13.42
N ALA A 276 -10.17 -22.58 12.70
CA ALA A 276 -8.97 -23.40 12.86
C ALA A 276 -7.68 -22.59 12.53
N TYR A 277 -7.73 -21.68 11.56
CA TYR A 277 -6.62 -20.76 11.29
C TYR A 277 -6.44 -19.72 12.41
N LEU A 278 -7.53 -19.18 12.95
CA LEU A 278 -7.47 -18.25 14.09
C LEU A 278 -6.90 -18.90 15.36
N VAL A 279 -7.26 -20.15 15.64
CA VAL A 279 -6.72 -20.92 16.77
C VAL A 279 -5.21 -21.14 16.60
N ASP A 280 -4.79 -21.60 15.41
CA ASP A 280 -3.36 -21.79 15.11
C ASP A 280 -2.59 -20.47 15.20
N TRP A 281 -3.19 -19.38 14.74
CA TRP A 281 -2.62 -18.03 14.87
C TRP A 281 -2.50 -17.59 16.32
N TRP A 282 -3.55 -17.77 17.12
CA TRP A 282 -3.55 -17.41 18.53
C TRP A 282 -2.45 -18.13 19.30
N HIS A 283 -2.27 -19.43 19.06
CA HIS A 283 -1.18 -20.20 19.66
C HIS A 283 0.23 -19.64 19.35
N ARG A 284 0.42 -18.96 18.21
CA ARG A 284 1.71 -18.33 17.86
C ARG A 284 1.96 -17.01 18.60
N VAL A 285 0.90 -16.30 18.99
CA VAL A 285 1.03 -14.92 19.49
C VAL A 285 0.72 -14.75 20.98
N GLN A 286 -0.05 -15.67 21.57
CA GLN A 286 -0.60 -15.54 22.93
C GLN A 286 0.47 -15.32 24.01
N ASP A 287 1.61 -16.01 23.90
CA ASP A 287 2.71 -15.91 24.88
C ASP A 287 3.32 -14.50 24.93
N HIS A 288 3.19 -13.73 23.84
CA HIS A 288 3.69 -12.36 23.75
C HIS A 288 2.68 -11.31 24.22
N GLN A 289 1.43 -11.71 24.53
CA GLN A 289 0.38 -10.77 24.91
C GLN A 289 0.29 -10.51 26.41
N HIS A 290 1.07 -11.23 27.25
CA HIS A 290 1.01 -11.13 28.71
C HIS A 290 -0.42 -11.28 29.29
N VAL A 291 -1.28 -12.03 28.60
CA VAL A 291 -2.64 -12.34 29.06
C VAL A 291 -2.54 -13.55 29.97
N GLU A 292 -2.84 -13.38 31.26
CA GLU A 292 -3.03 -14.53 32.17
C GLU A 292 -4.34 -15.25 31.80
N ILE A 293 -4.27 -16.56 31.57
CA ILE A 293 -5.41 -17.43 31.23
C ILE A 293 -6.19 -17.77 32.50
#